data_AF-A0A415T3S7-F1
#
_entry.id   AF-A0A415T3S7-F1
#
_cell.length_a   1.000
_cell.length_b   1.000
_cell.length_c   1.000
_cell.angle_alpha   90.00
_cell.angle_beta   90.00
_cell.angle_gamma   90.00
#
_symmetry.space_group_name_H-M   'P 1'
#
loop_
_entity.id
_entity.type
_entity.pdbx_description
1 polymer ?
#
loop_
_entity_poly.entity_id
_entity_poly.type
_entity_poly.pdbx_seq_one_letter_code
_entity_poly.pdbx_strand_id
1 'polypeptide(L)'
;MKTTLFNLCLAFLTLFTSCHKEIETVSFENVTESVTLQSVVGDEAFISFTSLGTWNVTTDAAWLSLSPLSGDAGEGQVKVTAVFENNSNQVREAKVKLTSGDEACEISVFQEVGDYVLPEKEEYLIGVEGGVFTIYFETNVDVEKLKVYTSSEPGSWLRQETTSRSAASETHEVSLHATSNKGGMSRSAYLLFVKEEDGSQKELATVKISQQGGQVLESVDFSEDGKIDTLQQHVKGEGIPIVLMGDGFVDQELADGTYLRVMEKAMENLFTEEPVKSLREYFDVFMINAVSENNDFGMGYKTAFSCKLAGGNSTTIIGDDTSVQIYVGKVLDKEKKKENSLAVVILNTSAYAGTTYWGYQGKNNKLVEFAIAYCPVIDNLDSEHFRQVLVHEAIGHGLGKLEDEYVYSDKGSISTLEIQRIRTMQANGWLQNVDFTASKDTVLWASFLTDSRYQNEHLGVYEGACTYPKGAYRPSEDSMMNSNTCAFNAPSRKSLYEKVMKIGMDTEQVLYEDFVTFDKAHLPEMLPVASYTRAACSGQSFARPVWTGSRLSH
;
A
#
# COMPACT_ATOMS: atom_id res chain seq x y z
N MET A 1 20.34 -28.37 102.25
CA MET A 1 20.31 -28.28 103.73
C MET A 1 20.22 -26.82 104.13
N LYS A 2 19.34 -26.46 105.08
CA LYS A 2 19.32 -25.25 105.94
C LYS A 2 19.31 -23.87 105.20
N THR A 3 18.33 -22.96 105.33
CA THR A 3 17.81 -22.24 106.52
C THR A 3 18.89 -21.45 107.27
N THR A 4 18.76 -20.19 107.72
CA THR A 4 17.74 -19.08 107.68
C THR A 4 18.49 -17.80 108.20
N LEU A 5 17.98 -16.62 108.61
CA LEU A 5 16.64 -16.07 108.98
C LEU A 5 16.71 -14.51 109.00
N PHE A 6 15.63 -13.78 108.63
CA PHE A 6 15.20 -12.47 109.21
C PHE A 6 16.11 -11.22 109.12
N ASN A 7 15.71 -9.96 109.41
CA ASN A 7 14.45 -9.14 109.38
C ASN A 7 14.82 -7.68 109.83
N LEU A 8 13.98 -6.62 109.81
CA LEU A 8 12.83 -6.18 108.99
C LEU A 8 12.38 -4.80 109.53
N CYS A 9 12.59 -3.69 108.79
CA CYS A 9 12.06 -2.34 109.08
C CYS A 9 12.27 -1.42 107.86
N LEU A 10 11.43 -0.42 107.55
CA LEU A 10 9.99 -0.25 107.81
C LEU A 10 9.42 0.76 106.77
N ALA A 11 8.14 0.61 106.43
CA ALA A 11 7.29 1.39 105.51
C ALA A 11 7.69 2.84 105.11
N PHE A 12 7.39 3.21 103.85
CA PHE A 12 6.23 4.09 103.58
C PHE A 12 5.64 3.94 102.15
N LEU A 13 4.43 4.47 101.97
CA LEU A 13 3.73 4.68 100.68
C LEU A 13 4.52 5.68 99.79
N THR A 14 4.38 5.72 98.46
CA THR A 14 3.14 5.75 97.67
C THR A 14 3.23 5.06 96.30
N LEU A 15 2.09 4.55 95.80
CA LEU A 15 1.88 4.38 94.36
C LEU A 15 1.46 5.72 93.76
N PHE A 16 2.15 6.15 92.70
CA PHE A 16 1.61 7.07 91.71
C PHE A 16 1.52 6.36 90.37
N THR A 17 0.34 5.83 90.07
CA THR A 17 -0.04 5.43 88.71
C THR A 17 -0.17 6.68 87.85
N SER A 18 0.94 7.13 87.26
CA SER A 18 0.90 8.14 86.22
C SER A 18 0.26 7.52 84.98
N CYS A 19 -1.05 7.69 84.83
CA CYS A 19 -1.70 7.57 83.53
C CYS A 19 -1.21 8.72 82.66
N HIS A 20 0.00 8.61 82.11
CA HIS A 20 0.33 9.34 80.91
C HIS A 20 -0.57 8.78 79.82
N LYS A 21 -1.61 9.56 79.52
CA LYS A 21 -2.35 9.42 78.28
C LYS A 21 -1.31 9.64 77.19
N GLU A 22 -1.04 8.63 76.37
CA GLU A 22 -0.28 8.87 75.13
C GLU A 22 -1.09 9.89 74.34
N ILE A 23 -0.52 11.09 74.22
CA ILE A 23 -1.01 12.11 73.31
C ILE A 23 -0.40 11.72 71.99
N GLU A 24 -1.22 11.23 71.06
CA GLU A 24 -0.84 11.13 69.65
C GLU A 24 -0.52 12.56 69.19
N THR A 25 0.76 12.91 69.15
CA THR A 25 1.26 14.22 68.72
C THR A 25 1.29 14.27 67.20
N VAL A 26 0.11 14.22 66.59
CA VAL A 26 -0.07 14.14 65.14
C VAL A 26 0.74 15.25 64.46
N SER A 27 1.83 14.88 63.78
CA SER A 27 2.78 15.84 63.20
C SER A 27 2.20 16.66 62.04
N PHE A 28 0.99 16.33 61.59
CA PHE A 28 0.25 16.99 60.52
C PHE A 28 -1.22 17.18 60.92
N GLU A 29 -1.67 18.42 60.98
CA GLU A 29 -3.08 18.82 61.14
C GLU A 29 -3.64 19.38 59.83
N ASN A 30 -4.97 19.48 59.70
CA ASN A 30 -5.67 20.10 58.57
C ASN A 30 -5.25 19.58 57.17
N VAL A 31 -4.84 18.31 57.09
CA VAL A 31 -4.33 17.70 55.84
C VAL A 31 -5.47 17.52 54.83
N THR A 32 -5.18 17.83 53.57
CA THR A 32 -6.07 17.55 52.44
C THR A 32 -6.14 16.04 52.20
N GLU A 33 -7.30 15.42 52.47
CA GLU A 33 -7.47 13.95 52.41
C GLU A 33 -7.22 13.34 51.03
N SER A 34 -7.65 14.03 49.98
CA SER A 34 -7.40 13.66 48.59
C SER A 34 -7.52 14.86 47.65
N VAL A 35 -6.92 14.77 46.46
CA VAL A 35 -7.14 15.69 45.35
C VAL A 35 -7.40 14.92 44.06
N THR A 36 -8.17 15.51 43.14
CA THR A 36 -8.44 14.95 41.81
C THR A 36 -7.90 15.92 40.76
N LEU A 37 -7.16 15.38 39.81
CA LEU A 37 -6.65 16.07 38.61
C LEU A 37 -7.49 15.68 37.39
N GLN A 38 -7.63 16.63 36.46
CA GLN A 38 -8.10 16.34 35.11
C GLN A 38 -7.15 15.38 34.40
N SER A 39 -7.69 14.66 33.41
CA SER A 39 -6.95 13.65 32.65
C SER A 39 -5.72 14.19 31.92
N VAL A 40 -5.68 15.49 31.60
CA VAL A 40 -4.68 16.19 30.79
C VAL A 40 -3.31 16.41 31.47
N VAL A 41 -2.27 16.58 30.67
CA VAL A 41 -0.94 17.04 31.15
C VAL A 41 -1.00 18.52 31.55
N GLY A 42 -0.36 18.85 32.67
CA GLY A 42 -0.22 20.23 33.15
C GLY A 42 -1.37 20.73 34.03
N ASP A 43 -2.37 19.90 34.32
CA ASP A 43 -3.38 20.22 35.33
C ASP A 43 -2.76 20.23 36.75
N GLU A 44 -3.27 21.10 37.63
CA GLU A 44 -2.64 21.40 38.92
C GLU A 44 -3.64 21.42 40.09
N ALA A 45 -3.31 20.67 41.14
CA ALA A 45 -4.02 20.64 42.41
C ALA A 45 -3.09 21.00 43.58
N PHE A 46 -3.65 21.26 44.76
CA PHE A 46 -2.88 21.69 45.93
C PHE A 46 -3.24 20.87 47.16
N ILE A 47 -2.25 20.20 47.76
CA ILE A 47 -2.35 19.53 49.05
C ILE A 47 -1.93 20.55 50.11
N SER A 48 -2.89 21.06 50.87
CA SER A 48 -2.65 21.95 52.02
C SER A 48 -2.65 21.14 53.32
N PHE A 49 -1.84 21.57 54.30
CA PHE A 49 -1.70 20.96 55.63
C PHE A 49 -1.07 21.95 56.63
N THR A 50 -1.06 21.60 57.91
CA THR A 50 -0.28 22.27 58.96
C THR A 50 0.71 21.26 59.55
N SER A 51 2.02 21.49 59.44
CA SER A 51 3.03 20.60 60.03
C SER A 51 3.63 21.15 61.32
N LEU A 52 3.81 20.29 62.32
CA LEU A 52 4.45 20.64 63.59
C LEU A 52 5.99 20.65 63.51
N GLY A 53 6.57 20.15 62.41
CA GLY A 53 8.02 20.05 62.19
C GLY A 53 8.43 20.42 60.76
N THR A 54 9.74 20.33 60.48
CA THR A 54 10.25 20.37 59.11
C THR A 54 9.81 19.12 58.36
N TRP A 55 9.22 19.28 57.18
CA TRP A 55 8.60 18.21 56.42
C TRP A 55 9.25 18.00 55.05
N ASN A 56 9.09 16.80 54.51
CA ASN A 56 9.35 16.46 53.12
C ASN A 56 8.13 15.80 52.48
N VAL A 57 8.09 15.77 51.14
CA VAL A 57 7.03 15.10 50.38
C VAL A 57 7.60 14.23 49.26
N THR A 58 6.98 13.07 49.03
CA THR A 58 7.32 12.11 47.98
C THR A 58 6.06 11.58 47.29
N THR A 59 6.21 10.89 46.16
CA THR A 59 5.12 10.17 45.47
C THR A 59 5.63 8.83 44.95
N ASP A 60 4.74 7.83 44.88
CA ASP A 60 4.98 6.55 44.22
C ASP A 60 4.83 6.62 42.68
N ALA A 61 4.23 7.68 42.16
CA ALA A 61 3.80 7.78 40.76
C ALA A 61 4.71 8.67 39.90
N ALA A 62 5.28 8.08 38.85
CA ALA A 62 6.05 8.80 37.82
C ALA A 62 5.22 9.77 36.95
N TRP A 63 3.89 9.76 37.07
CA TRP A 63 2.98 10.67 36.35
C TRP A 63 2.68 11.97 37.12
N LEU A 64 3.27 12.16 38.31
CA LEU A 64 3.15 13.36 39.13
C LEU A 64 4.47 14.11 39.30
N SER A 65 4.37 15.44 39.34
CA SER A 65 5.40 16.35 39.86
C SER A 65 4.88 17.06 41.10
N LEU A 66 5.76 17.24 42.09
CA LEU A 66 5.45 17.86 43.38
C LEU A 66 6.35 19.07 43.61
N SER A 67 5.79 20.18 44.12
CA SER A 67 6.58 21.37 44.46
C SER A 67 5.93 22.23 45.56
N PRO A 68 6.67 22.68 46.59
CA PRO A 68 8.06 22.32 46.90
C PRO A 68 8.17 20.90 47.50
N LEU A 69 9.35 20.30 47.43
CA LEU A 69 9.60 18.94 47.95
C LEU A 69 9.83 18.86 49.47
N SER A 70 9.96 20.01 50.14
CA SER A 70 10.21 20.13 51.58
C SER A 70 9.93 21.55 52.08
N GLY A 71 9.68 21.70 53.38
CA GLY A 71 9.52 23.00 54.03
C GLY A 71 9.67 22.97 55.54
N ASP A 72 9.56 24.14 56.16
CA ASP A 72 9.59 24.32 57.61
C ASP A 72 8.21 24.08 58.25
N ALA A 73 8.18 24.06 59.59
CA ALA A 73 6.95 23.92 60.39
C ALA A 73 6.01 25.12 60.21
N GLY A 74 4.70 24.86 60.25
CA GLY A 74 3.63 25.83 60.01
C GLY A 74 2.65 25.36 58.95
N GLU A 75 1.90 26.30 58.35
CA GLU A 75 1.03 26.02 57.21
C GLU A 75 1.88 25.70 55.97
N GLY A 76 1.70 24.49 55.43
CA GLY A 76 2.39 23.99 54.25
C GLY A 76 1.40 23.76 53.10
N GLN A 77 1.89 23.97 51.88
CA GLN A 77 1.15 23.65 50.67
C GLN A 77 2.11 23.05 49.64
N VAL A 78 1.75 21.87 49.12
CA VAL A 78 2.42 21.19 48.01
C VAL A 78 1.52 21.28 46.79
N LYS A 79 2.02 21.88 45.72
CA LYS A 79 1.39 21.80 44.40
C LYS A 79 1.70 20.44 43.78
N VAL A 80 0.67 19.83 43.22
CA VAL A 80 0.68 18.54 42.52
C VAL A 80 0.32 18.82 41.06
N THR A 81 1.22 18.50 40.13
CA THR A 81 1.02 18.74 38.69
C THR A 81 1.05 17.40 37.95
N ALA A 82 0.07 17.12 37.09
CA ALA A 82 0.10 15.97 36.20
C ALA A 82 1.18 16.15 35.11
N VAL A 83 2.16 15.24 35.02
CA VAL A 83 3.20 15.27 33.96
C VAL A 83 2.95 14.26 32.84
N PHE A 84 2.03 13.31 33.03
CA PHE A 84 1.51 12.45 31.96
C PHE A 84 -0.02 12.46 31.95
N GLU A 85 -0.58 12.15 30.78
CA GLU A 85 -2.02 12.04 30.57
C GLU A 85 -2.56 10.67 31.03
N ASN A 86 -3.85 10.57 31.36
CA ASN A 86 -4.51 9.29 31.67
C ASN A 86 -5.35 8.75 30.50
N ASN A 87 -4.68 8.19 29.49
CA ASN A 87 -5.31 7.54 28.34
C ASN A 87 -5.72 6.08 28.65
N SER A 88 -6.27 5.80 29.83
CA SER A 88 -6.79 4.48 30.22
C SER A 88 -8.29 4.55 30.54
N ASN A 89 -8.99 3.42 30.49
CA ASN A 89 -10.43 3.35 30.78
C ASN A 89 -10.76 3.39 32.30
N GLN A 90 -9.79 3.71 33.17
CA GLN A 90 -9.94 3.77 34.62
C GLN A 90 -9.37 5.07 35.21
N VAL A 91 -9.98 5.54 36.30
CA VAL A 91 -9.39 6.58 37.15
C VAL A 91 -8.15 6.00 37.81
N ARG A 92 -6.99 6.64 37.63
CA ARG A 92 -5.74 6.18 38.25
C ARG A 92 -5.47 6.91 39.56
N GLU A 93 -4.87 6.20 40.52
CA GLU A 93 -4.52 6.70 41.84
C GLU A 93 -3.00 6.71 42.03
N ALA A 94 -2.50 7.67 42.81
CA ALA A 94 -1.15 7.74 43.34
C ALA A 94 -1.20 8.08 44.84
N LYS A 95 -0.16 7.68 45.58
CA LYS A 95 0.03 8.08 46.99
C LYS A 95 1.09 9.16 47.07
N VAL A 96 0.69 10.35 47.52
CA VAL A 96 1.60 11.43 47.91
C VAL A 96 1.85 11.32 49.42
N LYS A 97 3.11 11.15 49.81
CA LYS A 97 3.51 10.89 51.20
C LYS A 97 4.26 12.06 51.79
N LEU A 98 3.64 12.73 52.76
CA LEU A 98 4.27 13.71 53.64
C LEU A 98 5.01 12.99 54.78
N THR A 99 6.19 13.45 55.16
CA THR A 99 6.96 12.91 56.30
C THR A 99 7.55 14.05 57.14
N SER A 100 7.42 13.96 58.47
CA SER A 100 8.02 14.89 59.44
C SER A 100 8.53 14.10 60.64
N GLY A 101 9.85 14.10 60.86
CA GLY A 101 10.48 13.19 61.83
C GLY A 101 10.27 11.72 61.42
N ASP A 102 9.83 10.90 62.37
CA ASP A 102 9.48 9.48 62.15
C ASP A 102 8.01 9.28 61.71
N GLU A 103 7.18 10.34 61.72
CA GLU A 103 5.76 10.27 61.34
C GLU A 103 5.52 10.61 59.87
N ALA A 104 4.54 9.96 59.26
CA ALA A 104 4.15 10.18 57.86
C ALA A 104 2.64 10.14 57.65
N CYS A 105 2.17 10.89 56.66
CA CYS A 105 0.78 10.95 56.22
C CYS A 105 0.72 10.66 54.71
N GLU A 106 -0.26 9.89 54.25
CA GLU A 106 -0.43 9.51 52.85
C GLU A 106 -1.75 10.05 52.30
N ILE A 107 -1.66 10.79 51.20
CA ILE A 107 -2.77 11.50 50.54
C ILE A 107 -3.01 10.84 49.18
N SER A 108 -4.28 10.56 48.86
CA SER A 108 -4.65 10.04 47.54
C SER A 108 -4.71 11.15 46.50
N VAL A 109 -3.96 10.99 45.41
CA VAL A 109 -4.10 11.81 44.21
C VAL A 109 -4.75 10.96 43.13
N PHE A 110 -5.96 11.34 42.71
CA PHE A 110 -6.66 10.71 41.60
C PHE A 110 -6.45 11.50 40.31
N GLN A 111 -6.48 10.82 39.17
CA GLN A 111 -6.58 11.47 37.86
C GLN A 111 -7.70 10.84 37.03
N GLU A 112 -8.59 11.69 36.51
CA GLU A 112 -9.78 11.28 35.77
C GLU A 112 -9.45 10.54 34.46
N VAL A 113 -10.43 9.83 33.91
CA VAL A 113 -10.33 9.12 32.61
C VAL A 113 -10.24 10.14 31.48
N GLY A 114 -9.20 10.04 30.65
CA GLY A 114 -9.03 10.84 29.44
C GLY A 114 -9.61 10.18 28.19
N ASP A 115 -9.35 10.77 27.02
CA ASP A 115 -9.54 10.08 25.74
C ASP A 115 -8.64 8.82 25.72
N TYR A 116 -9.20 7.65 25.43
CA TYR A 116 -8.45 6.40 25.31
C TYR A 116 -8.84 5.60 24.07
N VAL A 117 -7.91 4.78 23.59
CA VAL A 117 -8.15 3.67 22.67
C VAL A 117 -7.41 2.47 23.24
N LEU A 118 -8.09 1.33 23.40
CA LEU A 118 -7.52 0.11 23.95
C LEU A 118 -7.72 -1.05 22.96
N PRO A 119 -6.72 -1.34 22.11
CA PRO A 119 -6.74 -2.50 21.23
C PRO A 119 -6.71 -3.82 22.03
N GLU A 120 -7.36 -4.86 21.51
CA GLU A 120 -7.33 -6.22 22.11
C GLU A 120 -5.89 -6.77 22.19
N LYS A 121 -5.01 -6.35 21.28
CA LYS A 121 -3.60 -6.78 21.19
C LYS A 121 -2.74 -5.63 20.66
N GLU A 122 -1.57 -5.44 21.26
CA GLU A 122 -0.55 -4.49 20.80
C GLU A 122 0.24 -4.98 19.58
N GLU A 123 0.23 -6.30 19.31
CA GLU A 123 0.93 -6.91 18.17
C GLU A 123 0.09 -7.99 17.46
N TYR A 124 0.11 -7.97 16.12
CA TYR A 124 -0.49 -8.96 15.24
C TYR A 124 0.60 -9.60 14.35
N LEU A 125 0.65 -10.94 14.33
CA LEU A 125 1.57 -11.72 13.51
C LEU A 125 0.85 -12.32 12.31
N ILE A 126 1.28 -11.97 11.10
CA ILE A 126 0.68 -12.36 9.82
C ILE A 126 1.60 -13.32 9.07
N GLY A 127 1.02 -14.37 8.46
CA GLY A 127 1.75 -15.34 7.66
C GLY A 127 2.20 -14.83 6.29
N VAL A 128 3.06 -15.61 5.62
CA VAL A 128 3.62 -15.30 4.30
C VAL A 128 2.55 -14.98 3.25
N GLU A 129 1.40 -15.66 3.27
CA GLU A 129 0.31 -15.44 2.30
C GLU A 129 -0.47 -14.14 2.52
N GLY A 130 -0.36 -13.51 3.69
CA GLY A 130 -1.17 -12.34 4.05
C GLY A 130 -2.63 -12.70 4.33
N GLY A 131 -3.56 -11.96 3.74
CA GLY A 131 -5.01 -12.10 3.91
C GLY A 131 -5.65 -10.97 4.72
N VAL A 132 -6.97 -11.08 4.91
CA VAL A 132 -7.79 -10.12 5.68
C VAL A 132 -7.81 -10.54 7.16
N PHE A 133 -7.63 -9.57 8.06
CA PHE A 133 -7.70 -9.74 9.51
C PHE A 133 -8.27 -8.50 10.19
N THR A 134 -8.88 -8.69 11.37
CA THR A 134 -9.55 -7.61 12.11
C THR A 134 -8.81 -7.28 13.39
N ILE A 135 -8.66 -5.98 13.68
CA ILE A 135 -8.20 -5.46 14.96
C ILE A 135 -9.40 -4.92 15.73
N TYR A 136 -9.68 -5.51 16.88
CA TYR A 136 -10.74 -5.09 17.80
C TYR A 136 -10.21 -4.11 18.86
N PHE A 137 -11.00 -3.11 19.24
CA PHE A 137 -10.63 -2.12 20.24
C PHE A 137 -11.82 -1.53 21.03
N GLU A 138 -11.54 -1.04 22.23
CA GLU A 138 -12.44 -0.24 23.08
C GLU A 138 -12.04 1.25 23.00
N THR A 139 -13.01 2.17 23.03
CA THR A 139 -12.73 3.63 23.08
C THR A 139 -13.90 4.41 23.66
N ASN A 140 -13.62 5.52 24.32
CA ASN A 140 -14.59 6.55 24.69
C ASN A 140 -14.62 7.75 23.71
N VAL A 141 -13.80 7.73 22.66
CA VAL A 141 -13.68 8.82 21.68
C VAL A 141 -14.74 8.68 20.60
N ASP A 142 -15.32 9.81 20.21
CA ASP A 142 -16.27 9.89 19.09
C ASP A 142 -15.63 9.37 17.79
N VAL A 143 -16.30 8.43 17.13
CA VAL A 143 -15.85 7.79 15.88
C VAL A 143 -15.71 8.81 14.73
N GLU A 144 -16.41 9.95 14.77
CA GLU A 144 -16.19 11.02 13.80
C GLU A 144 -14.86 11.77 14.02
N LYS A 145 -14.32 11.74 15.24
CA LYS A 145 -13.03 12.37 15.62
C LYS A 145 -11.86 11.40 15.59
N LEU A 146 -12.10 10.11 15.80
CA LEU A 146 -11.08 9.08 15.71
C LEU A 146 -10.70 8.81 14.24
N LYS A 147 -9.42 8.93 13.93
CA LYS A 147 -8.81 8.48 12.66
C LYS A 147 -7.85 7.33 12.94
N VAL A 148 -7.68 6.52 11.90
CA VAL A 148 -6.78 5.38 11.91
C VAL A 148 -5.83 5.57 10.73
N TYR A 149 -4.53 5.57 11.01
CA TYR A 149 -3.48 5.75 10.00
C TYR A 149 -2.53 4.57 10.00
N THR A 150 -2.12 4.10 8.82
CA THR A 150 -0.99 3.20 8.68
C THR A 150 0.31 4.01 8.63
N SER A 151 1.34 3.59 9.36
CA SER A 151 2.70 4.15 9.29
C SER A 151 3.40 3.83 7.96
N SER A 152 2.72 3.09 7.10
CA SER A 152 3.13 2.71 5.75
C SER A 152 2.10 3.30 4.79
N GLU A 153 2.58 4.01 3.77
CA GLU A 153 1.72 4.78 2.85
C GLU A 153 0.70 3.89 2.12
N PRO A 154 -0.38 4.44 1.51
CA PRO A 154 -1.47 3.63 0.96
C PRO A 154 -1.06 2.65 -0.17
N GLY A 155 0.12 2.83 -0.77
CA GLY A 155 0.76 1.87 -1.67
C GLY A 155 1.62 0.80 -1.00
N SER A 156 1.53 0.65 0.32
CA SER A 156 2.17 -0.40 1.09
C SER A 156 1.35 -1.68 1.10
N TRP A 157 2.01 -2.77 1.49
CA TRP A 157 1.47 -4.12 1.59
C TRP A 157 0.30 -4.32 2.58
N LEU A 158 -0.09 -3.28 3.32
CA LEU A 158 -1.13 -3.35 4.36
C LEU A 158 -2.16 -2.23 4.11
N ARG A 159 -3.36 -2.63 3.70
CA ARG A 159 -4.47 -1.72 3.37
C ARG A 159 -5.58 -1.83 4.40
N GLN A 160 -6.22 -0.71 4.74
CA GLN A 160 -7.49 -0.72 5.48
C GLN A 160 -8.66 -0.97 4.52
N GLU A 161 -9.54 -1.91 4.87
CA GLU A 161 -10.74 -2.21 4.08
C GLU A 161 -11.94 -1.38 4.54
N THR A 162 -12.80 -1.02 3.59
CA THR A 162 -13.98 -0.19 3.84
C THR A 162 -15.10 -1.02 4.48
N THR A 163 -15.15 -1.06 5.82
CA THR A 163 -16.17 -1.81 6.55
C THR A 163 -17.58 -1.26 6.30
N SER A 164 -18.48 -2.12 5.80
CA SER A 164 -19.91 -1.85 5.74
C SER A 164 -20.50 -1.96 7.15
N ARG A 165 -20.75 -0.79 7.76
CA ARG A 165 -21.25 -0.58 9.14
C ARG A 165 -21.97 -1.78 9.78
N SER A 166 -21.29 -2.47 10.69
CA SER A 166 -21.96 -3.20 11.76
C SER A 166 -22.57 -2.20 12.76
N ALA A 167 -23.65 -2.60 13.43
CA ALA A 167 -24.33 -1.78 14.45
C ALA A 167 -24.58 -2.60 15.71
N ALA A 168 -24.51 -1.94 16.87
CA ALA A 168 -24.71 -2.51 18.21
C ALA A 168 -23.62 -3.51 18.68
N SER A 169 -22.39 -3.00 18.82
CA SER A 169 -21.34 -3.56 19.67
C SER A 169 -20.66 -2.42 20.44
N GLU A 170 -20.23 -2.65 21.68
CA GLU A 170 -19.40 -1.72 22.45
C GLU A 170 -17.93 -1.78 21.98
N THR A 171 -17.52 -2.93 21.43
CA THR A 171 -16.22 -3.13 20.77
C THR A 171 -16.26 -2.63 19.33
N HIS A 172 -15.29 -1.80 18.97
CA HIS A 172 -15.08 -1.25 17.63
C HIS A 172 -14.09 -2.13 16.85
N GLU A 173 -14.06 -2.01 15.51
CA GLU A 173 -13.20 -2.85 14.66
C GLU A 173 -12.54 -2.07 13.51
N VAL A 174 -11.30 -2.46 13.17
CA VAL A 174 -10.61 -2.08 11.93
C VAL A 174 -10.31 -3.35 11.15
N SER A 175 -10.86 -3.47 9.95
CA SER A 175 -10.51 -4.55 9.01
C SER A 175 -9.30 -4.13 8.18
N LEU A 176 -8.25 -4.96 8.17
CA LEU A 176 -7.04 -4.77 7.40
C LEU A 176 -6.81 -5.95 6.45
N HIS A 177 -6.17 -5.68 5.32
CA HIS A 177 -5.77 -6.65 4.32
C HIS A 177 -4.26 -6.54 4.09
N ALA A 178 -3.53 -7.60 4.43
CA ALA A 178 -2.12 -7.74 4.11
C ALA A 178 -1.97 -8.49 2.77
N THR A 179 -1.20 -7.96 1.83
CA THR A 179 -0.79 -8.74 0.64
C THR A 179 0.22 -9.83 1.04
N SER A 180 0.49 -10.78 0.15
CA SER A 180 1.50 -11.81 0.42
C SER A 180 2.94 -11.23 0.43
N ASN A 181 3.85 -11.89 1.13
CA ASN A 181 5.25 -11.47 1.33
C ASN A 181 6.22 -12.59 0.93
N LYS A 182 6.26 -12.92 -0.37
CA LYS A 182 7.03 -14.07 -0.87
C LYS A 182 8.55 -13.93 -0.70
N GLY A 183 9.08 -12.70 -0.70
CA GLY A 183 10.49 -12.44 -0.43
C GLY A 183 10.90 -12.75 1.01
N GLY A 184 12.19 -13.06 1.21
CA GLY A 184 12.73 -13.60 2.47
C GLY A 184 12.74 -12.64 3.66
N MET A 185 12.57 -11.35 3.41
CA MET A 185 12.57 -10.33 4.46
C MET A 185 11.19 -10.17 5.09
N SER A 186 11.08 -10.54 6.37
CA SER A 186 9.92 -10.18 7.20
C SER A 186 9.76 -8.66 7.26
N ARG A 187 8.52 -8.18 7.16
CA ARG A 187 8.16 -6.75 7.12
C ARG A 187 7.26 -6.37 8.29
N SER A 188 7.14 -5.08 8.58
CA SER A 188 6.28 -4.59 9.67
C SER A 188 5.77 -3.17 9.40
N ALA A 189 4.62 -2.85 9.98
CA ALA A 189 3.97 -1.56 9.95
C ALA A 189 3.30 -1.29 11.30
N TYR A 190 2.93 -0.03 11.55
CA TYR A 190 2.21 0.37 12.75
C TYR A 190 0.87 0.98 12.36
N LEU A 191 -0.20 0.62 13.08
CA LEU A 191 -1.52 1.23 12.96
C LEU A 191 -1.68 2.23 14.11
N LEU A 192 -1.75 3.51 13.76
CA LEU A 192 -1.81 4.65 14.67
C LEU A 192 -3.28 5.06 14.84
N PHE A 193 -3.78 5.03 16.08
CA PHE A 193 -5.10 5.53 16.44
C PHE A 193 -4.98 6.97 16.93
N VAL A 194 -5.51 7.91 16.17
CA VAL A 194 -5.31 9.35 16.35
C VAL A 194 -6.64 10.06 16.49
N LYS A 195 -6.85 10.79 17.59
CA LYS A 195 -7.97 11.72 17.73
C LYS A 195 -7.64 13.03 17.01
N GLU A 196 -8.57 13.50 16.19
CA GLU A 196 -8.52 14.81 15.54
C GLU A 196 -9.62 15.73 16.09
N GLU A 197 -9.25 16.91 16.58
CA GLU A 197 -10.18 17.91 17.11
C GLU A 197 -9.64 19.33 16.91
N ASP A 198 -10.45 20.23 16.33
CA ASP A 198 -10.12 21.64 16.04
C ASP A 198 -8.76 21.90 15.33
N GLY A 199 -8.32 20.94 14.50
CA GLY A 199 -7.04 21.01 13.78
C GLY A 199 -5.83 20.53 14.57
N SER A 200 -6.03 20.03 15.79
CA SER A 200 -5.04 19.27 16.54
C SER A 200 -5.14 17.76 16.25
N GLN A 201 -4.01 17.06 16.36
CA GLN A 201 -3.91 15.60 16.24
C GLN A 201 -3.26 15.03 17.51
N LYS A 202 -3.84 13.97 18.07
CA LYS A 202 -3.34 13.29 19.29
C LYS A 202 -3.35 11.77 19.09
N GLU A 203 -2.18 11.14 19.12
CA GLU A 203 -2.08 9.67 19.17
C GLU A 203 -2.59 9.14 20.52
N LEU A 204 -3.40 8.08 20.48
CA LEU A 204 -4.01 7.44 21.65
C LEU A 204 -3.53 6.00 21.86
N ALA A 205 -3.32 5.25 20.77
CA ALA A 205 -2.80 3.90 20.78
C ALA A 205 -2.08 3.58 19.47
N THR A 206 -1.15 2.64 19.53
CA THR A 206 -0.43 2.15 18.36
C THR A 206 -0.36 0.62 18.41
N VAL A 207 -0.74 -0.04 17.31
CA VAL A 207 -0.68 -1.50 17.14
C VAL A 207 0.38 -1.86 16.11
N LYS A 208 1.26 -2.81 16.43
CA LYS A 208 2.27 -3.34 15.52
C LYS A 208 1.71 -4.49 14.69
N ILE A 209 1.89 -4.45 13.38
CA ILE A 209 1.61 -5.57 12.48
C ILE A 209 2.94 -6.05 11.91
N SER A 210 3.26 -7.32 12.13
CA SER A 210 4.47 -7.95 11.60
C SER A 210 4.11 -9.13 10.71
N GLN A 211 4.63 -9.16 9.49
CA GLN A 211 4.42 -10.23 8.52
C GLN A 211 5.72 -10.98 8.24
N GLN A 212 5.63 -12.30 8.23
CA GLN A 212 6.76 -13.19 7.93
C GLN A 212 7.24 -13.03 6.48
N GLY A 213 8.55 -13.17 6.25
CA GLY A 213 9.13 -13.40 4.92
C GLY A 213 8.88 -14.83 4.43
N GLY A 214 8.79 -15.00 3.12
CA GLY A 214 8.70 -16.31 2.48
C GLY A 214 10.03 -17.07 2.47
N GLN A 215 10.02 -18.25 1.86
CA GLN A 215 11.24 -19.02 1.66
C GLN A 215 11.92 -18.59 0.35
N VAL A 216 13.10 -17.98 0.47
CA VAL A 216 13.99 -17.78 -0.68
C VAL A 216 14.67 -19.09 -1.02
N LEU A 217 14.70 -19.40 -2.31
CA LEU A 217 15.32 -20.55 -2.92
C LEU A 217 16.55 -20.12 -3.74
N GLU A 218 17.42 -21.08 -4.03
CA GLU A 218 18.59 -20.91 -4.90
C GLU A 218 18.58 -22.05 -5.93
N SER A 219 18.72 -21.71 -7.21
CA SER A 219 18.74 -22.72 -8.29
C SER A 219 20.04 -23.52 -8.27
N VAL A 220 19.92 -24.85 -8.44
CA VAL A 220 21.06 -25.77 -8.48
C VAL A 220 21.23 -26.47 -9.83
N ASP A 221 20.20 -26.47 -10.67
CA ASP A 221 20.24 -26.92 -12.06
C ASP A 221 19.67 -25.86 -13.03
N PHE A 222 20.46 -25.48 -14.03
CA PHE A 222 20.04 -24.54 -15.08
C PHE A 222 19.73 -25.27 -16.41
N SER A 223 19.59 -26.60 -16.41
CA SER A 223 19.36 -27.41 -17.62
C SER A 223 18.02 -27.14 -18.33
N GLU A 224 17.06 -26.51 -17.64
CA GLU A 224 15.79 -26.05 -18.22
C GLU A 224 15.90 -24.67 -18.91
N ASP A 225 17.00 -23.93 -18.76
CA ASP A 225 17.10 -22.57 -19.28
C ASP A 225 17.04 -22.50 -20.82
N GLY A 226 16.28 -21.52 -21.32
CA GLY A 226 16.16 -21.26 -22.75
C GLY A 226 15.41 -22.33 -23.53
N LYS A 227 14.82 -23.34 -22.87
CA LYS A 227 13.85 -24.23 -23.50
C LYS A 227 12.57 -23.47 -23.85
N ILE A 228 11.95 -23.86 -24.96
CA ILE A 228 10.85 -23.13 -25.59
C ILE A 228 9.68 -24.07 -25.81
N ASP A 229 8.52 -23.68 -25.32
CA ASP A 229 7.23 -24.31 -25.58
C ASP A 229 6.33 -23.37 -26.39
N THR A 230 5.42 -23.93 -27.18
CA THR A 230 4.43 -23.16 -27.93
C THR A 230 3.07 -23.37 -27.29
N LEU A 231 2.59 -22.36 -26.55
CA LEU A 231 1.29 -22.41 -25.87
C LEU A 231 0.13 -22.17 -26.86
N GLN A 232 0.36 -21.39 -27.91
CA GLN A 232 -0.60 -21.16 -28.99
C GLN A 232 0.10 -20.96 -30.34
N GLN A 233 -0.51 -21.48 -31.41
CA GLN A 233 -0.18 -21.09 -32.79
C GLN A 233 -1.37 -20.35 -33.40
N HIS A 234 -1.08 -19.37 -34.26
CA HIS A 234 -2.13 -18.70 -35.04
C HIS A 234 -2.85 -19.67 -35.99
N VAL A 235 -4.10 -19.34 -36.31
CA VAL A 235 -4.88 -19.99 -37.39
C VAL A 235 -5.34 -18.99 -38.46
N LYS A 236 -5.04 -17.69 -38.28
CA LYS A 236 -5.28 -16.63 -39.25
C LYS A 236 -4.03 -15.78 -39.45
N GLY A 237 -3.72 -15.47 -40.72
CA GLY A 237 -2.62 -14.59 -41.08
C GLY A 237 -1.24 -15.23 -40.94
N GLU A 238 -0.23 -14.40 -40.68
CA GLU A 238 1.19 -14.79 -40.55
C GLU A 238 1.62 -15.12 -39.11
N GLY A 239 0.77 -14.83 -38.12
CA GLY A 239 1.04 -15.00 -36.68
C GLY A 239 1.80 -13.82 -36.06
N ILE A 240 1.20 -13.17 -35.06
CA ILE A 240 1.81 -12.10 -34.28
C ILE A 240 2.48 -12.72 -33.03
N PRO A 241 3.80 -12.62 -32.84
CA PRO A 241 4.46 -13.32 -31.73
C PRO A 241 4.30 -12.58 -30.40
N ILE A 242 3.82 -13.30 -29.41
CA ILE A 242 3.99 -12.96 -27.99
C ILE A 242 4.97 -13.97 -27.39
N VAL A 243 5.99 -13.49 -26.67
CA VAL A 243 6.98 -14.32 -25.98
C VAL A 243 6.86 -14.07 -24.49
N LEU A 244 6.32 -15.06 -23.77
CA LEU A 244 6.19 -15.06 -22.32
C LEU A 244 7.47 -15.63 -21.69
N MET A 245 7.95 -14.98 -20.64
CA MET A 245 9.04 -15.44 -19.80
C MET A 245 8.85 -14.94 -18.36
N GLY A 246 9.43 -15.63 -17.39
CA GLY A 246 9.39 -15.24 -15.99
C GLY A 246 10.71 -14.64 -15.52
N ASP A 247 10.67 -13.76 -14.52
CA ASP A 247 11.84 -13.36 -13.74
C ASP A 247 11.64 -13.69 -12.25
N GLY A 248 12.70 -14.12 -11.58
CA GLY A 248 12.64 -14.58 -10.20
C GLY A 248 12.02 -15.97 -10.02
N PHE A 249 12.13 -16.85 -11.01
CA PHE A 249 11.70 -18.26 -10.88
C PHE A 249 12.92 -19.17 -10.83
N VAL A 250 13.01 -20.02 -9.80
CA VAL A 250 14.08 -21.02 -9.65
C VAL A 250 13.74 -22.33 -10.35
N ASP A 251 14.76 -23.15 -10.62
CA ASP A 251 14.66 -24.50 -11.19
C ASP A 251 13.59 -25.39 -10.54
N GLN A 252 13.41 -25.27 -9.22
CA GLN A 252 12.43 -25.99 -8.42
C GLN A 252 10.98 -25.58 -8.76
N GLU A 253 10.74 -24.29 -9.07
CA GLU A 253 9.45 -23.73 -9.47
C GLU A 253 9.15 -23.98 -10.97
N LEU A 254 10.17 -24.31 -11.78
CA LEU A 254 9.96 -24.90 -13.10
C LEU A 254 9.59 -26.38 -12.98
N ALA A 255 10.32 -27.13 -12.14
CA ALA A 255 10.16 -28.58 -11.98
C ALA A 255 8.83 -29.01 -11.33
N ASP A 256 8.24 -28.19 -10.46
CA ASP A 256 6.89 -28.42 -9.89
C ASP A 256 5.75 -27.83 -10.76
N GLY A 257 6.10 -27.28 -11.92
CA GLY A 257 5.18 -26.67 -12.88
C GLY A 257 4.61 -25.31 -12.48
N THR A 258 5.11 -24.66 -11.42
CA THR A 258 4.67 -23.31 -11.03
C THR A 258 4.90 -22.29 -12.15
N TYR A 259 6.08 -22.32 -12.79
CA TYR A 259 6.40 -21.48 -13.95
C TYR A 259 5.36 -21.62 -15.07
N LEU A 260 5.07 -22.86 -15.48
CA LEU A 260 4.10 -23.15 -16.55
C LEU A 260 2.71 -22.59 -16.20
N ARG A 261 2.19 -22.84 -14.99
CA ARG A 261 0.88 -22.34 -14.55
C ARG A 261 0.80 -20.80 -14.57
N VAL A 262 1.90 -20.11 -14.24
CA VAL A 262 1.97 -18.65 -14.31
C VAL A 262 1.94 -18.16 -15.76
N MET A 263 2.71 -18.79 -16.66
CA MET A 263 2.74 -18.41 -18.08
C MET A 263 1.42 -18.73 -18.81
N GLU A 264 0.78 -19.86 -18.50
CA GLU A 264 -0.56 -20.20 -19.00
C GLU A 264 -1.62 -19.19 -18.54
N LYS A 265 -1.65 -18.83 -17.25
CA LYS A 265 -2.55 -17.79 -16.74
C LYS A 265 -2.29 -16.44 -17.38
N ALA A 266 -1.02 -16.06 -17.54
CA ALA A 266 -0.65 -14.82 -18.21
C ALA A 266 -1.16 -14.81 -19.67
N MET A 267 -1.02 -15.92 -20.40
CA MET A 267 -1.58 -16.05 -21.75
C MET A 267 -3.09 -15.86 -21.78
N GLU A 268 -3.85 -16.52 -20.90
CA GLU A 268 -5.30 -16.36 -20.85
C GLU A 268 -5.72 -14.92 -20.48
N ASN A 269 -5.03 -14.30 -19.51
CA ASN A 269 -5.28 -12.93 -19.08
C ASN A 269 -5.12 -11.92 -20.24
N LEU A 270 -4.10 -12.09 -21.10
CA LEU A 270 -3.84 -11.23 -22.27
C LEU A 270 -5.00 -11.20 -23.29
N PHE A 271 -5.87 -12.20 -23.31
CA PHE A 271 -6.99 -12.30 -24.25
C PHE A 271 -8.38 -12.16 -23.58
N THR A 272 -8.45 -11.48 -22.44
CA THR A 272 -9.74 -11.22 -21.74
C THR A 272 -10.54 -10.05 -22.29
N GLU A 273 -9.87 -9.05 -22.88
CA GLU A 273 -10.48 -7.81 -23.38
C GLU A 273 -10.61 -7.75 -24.91
N GLU A 274 -11.62 -7.02 -25.39
CA GLU A 274 -11.78 -6.74 -26.82
C GLU A 274 -10.92 -5.53 -27.26
N PRO A 275 -10.30 -5.56 -28.45
CA PRO A 275 -10.54 -6.52 -29.54
C PRO A 275 -9.64 -7.77 -29.51
N VAL A 276 -8.64 -7.85 -28.63
CA VAL A 276 -7.63 -8.92 -28.71
C VAL A 276 -8.20 -10.30 -28.42
N LYS A 277 -9.23 -10.38 -27.57
CA LYS A 277 -10.05 -11.58 -27.33
C LYS A 277 -10.62 -12.18 -28.62
N SER A 278 -11.41 -11.41 -29.38
CA SER A 278 -11.97 -11.87 -30.66
C SER A 278 -10.97 -11.88 -31.83
N LEU A 279 -9.72 -11.43 -31.59
CA LEU A 279 -8.60 -11.51 -32.53
C LEU A 279 -7.54 -12.56 -32.15
N ARG A 280 -7.76 -13.35 -31.09
CA ARG A 280 -6.79 -14.31 -30.53
C ARG A 280 -6.20 -15.29 -31.56
N GLU A 281 -6.99 -15.66 -32.57
CA GLU A 281 -6.60 -16.52 -33.71
C GLU A 281 -5.42 -15.98 -34.56
N TYR A 282 -5.05 -14.71 -34.44
CA TYR A 282 -3.93 -14.09 -35.16
C TYR A 282 -2.58 -14.20 -34.44
N PHE A 283 -2.52 -14.74 -33.22
CA PHE A 283 -1.32 -14.70 -32.37
C PHE A 283 -0.63 -16.06 -32.24
N ASP A 284 0.70 -16.04 -32.37
CA ASP A 284 1.57 -17.10 -31.88
C ASP A 284 1.96 -16.75 -30.44
N VAL A 285 1.81 -17.67 -29.49
CA VAL A 285 2.25 -17.46 -28.11
C VAL A 285 3.25 -18.53 -27.71
N PHE A 286 4.45 -18.08 -27.37
CA PHE A 286 5.56 -18.91 -26.94
C PHE A 286 5.83 -18.68 -25.46
N MET A 287 6.16 -19.75 -24.73
CA MET A 287 6.82 -19.67 -23.44
C MET A 287 8.30 -19.97 -23.65
N ILE A 288 9.18 -19.19 -23.05
CA ILE A 288 10.59 -19.56 -22.91
C ILE A 288 10.97 -19.60 -21.43
N ASN A 289 11.63 -20.67 -21.01
CA ASN A 289 12.13 -20.84 -19.66
C ASN A 289 13.32 -19.92 -19.41
N ALA A 290 13.30 -19.20 -18.28
CA ALA A 290 14.38 -18.33 -17.82
C ALA A 290 14.68 -18.63 -16.34
N VAL A 291 15.75 -19.38 -16.10
CA VAL A 291 16.07 -19.87 -14.75
C VAL A 291 16.84 -18.81 -13.97
N SER A 292 16.24 -18.30 -12.90
CA SER A 292 16.84 -17.30 -12.01
C SER A 292 17.74 -17.96 -10.97
N GLU A 293 18.79 -17.26 -10.50
CA GLU A 293 19.63 -17.79 -9.41
C GLU A 293 18.83 -17.83 -8.09
N ASN A 294 17.93 -16.86 -7.87
CA ASN A 294 17.03 -16.81 -6.71
C ASN A 294 15.59 -16.46 -7.11
N ASN A 295 14.62 -16.75 -6.24
CA ASN A 295 13.21 -16.35 -6.39
C ASN A 295 12.81 -15.12 -5.55
N ASP A 296 13.76 -14.22 -5.29
CA ASP A 296 13.52 -12.95 -4.58
C ASP A 296 14.31 -11.82 -5.25
N PHE A 297 13.90 -10.57 -5.01
CA PHE A 297 14.38 -9.38 -5.72
C PHE A 297 15.08 -8.40 -4.77
N GLY A 298 16.11 -7.71 -5.26
CA GLY A 298 16.78 -6.62 -4.53
C GLY A 298 18.25 -6.89 -4.21
N MET A 299 18.71 -6.49 -3.02
CA MET A 299 20.13 -6.59 -2.66
C MET A 299 20.50 -7.99 -2.16
N GLY A 300 21.42 -8.64 -2.86
CA GLY A 300 21.96 -9.97 -2.50
C GLY A 300 21.47 -11.08 -3.42
N TYR A 301 20.31 -10.91 -4.04
CA TYR A 301 19.71 -11.87 -4.97
C TYR A 301 20.01 -11.54 -6.43
N LYS A 302 19.93 -12.54 -7.32
CA LYS A 302 19.98 -12.34 -8.77
C LYS A 302 18.86 -13.10 -9.47
N THR A 303 18.21 -12.42 -10.39
CA THR A 303 17.16 -12.98 -11.25
C THR A 303 17.62 -12.97 -12.71
N ALA A 304 17.02 -13.81 -13.56
CA ALA A 304 17.44 -14.03 -14.95
C ALA A 304 17.51 -12.75 -15.79
N PHE A 305 16.62 -11.79 -15.54
CA PHE A 305 16.58 -10.46 -16.17
C PHE A 305 16.94 -9.32 -15.21
N SER A 306 17.39 -9.66 -13.99
CA SER A 306 17.83 -8.72 -12.95
C SER A 306 16.81 -7.61 -12.63
N CYS A 307 15.51 -7.92 -12.66
CA CYS A 307 14.47 -6.92 -12.48
C CYS A 307 14.51 -6.27 -11.09
N LYS A 308 14.14 -4.99 -11.03
CA LYS A 308 14.06 -4.21 -9.79
C LYS A 308 12.81 -3.34 -9.81
N LEU A 309 12.01 -3.47 -8.77
CA LEU A 309 10.87 -2.60 -8.49
C LEU A 309 11.39 -1.36 -7.76
N ALA A 310 10.95 -0.17 -8.16
CA ALA A 310 11.44 1.09 -7.58
C ALA A 310 11.00 1.32 -6.13
N GLY A 311 9.84 0.79 -5.73
CA GLY A 311 9.22 1.02 -4.43
C GLY A 311 8.70 2.45 -4.26
N GLY A 312 8.38 2.85 -3.01
CA GLY A 312 7.98 4.23 -2.68
C GLY A 312 6.79 4.75 -3.50
N ASN A 313 5.68 4.00 -3.50
CA ASN A 313 4.46 4.23 -4.30
C ASN A 313 4.63 4.32 -5.83
N SER A 314 5.83 4.02 -6.37
CA SER A 314 6.06 3.91 -7.81
C SER A 314 5.90 2.46 -8.29
N THR A 315 5.12 2.27 -9.35
CA THR A 315 5.03 0.95 -10.02
C THR A 315 6.22 0.64 -10.93
N THR A 316 7.21 1.53 -11.03
CA THR A 316 8.31 1.41 -12.00
C THR A 316 9.09 0.11 -11.79
N ILE A 317 9.14 -0.72 -12.83
CA ILE A 317 10.02 -1.89 -12.93
C ILE A 317 11.12 -1.55 -13.94
N ILE A 318 12.37 -1.85 -13.59
CA ILE A 318 13.51 -1.84 -14.53
C ILE A 318 14.05 -3.26 -14.67
N GLY A 319 14.48 -3.67 -15.85
CA GLY A 319 15.12 -4.97 -16.13
C GLY A 319 16.24 -4.86 -17.17
N ASP A 320 16.94 -5.95 -17.45
CA ASP A 320 17.90 -6.01 -18.57
C ASP A 320 17.20 -6.36 -19.88
N ASP A 321 16.74 -5.30 -20.56
CA ASP A 321 16.22 -5.35 -21.93
C ASP A 321 17.12 -6.11 -22.91
N THR A 322 18.44 -6.14 -22.69
CA THR A 322 19.40 -6.85 -23.55
C THR A 322 19.23 -8.36 -23.41
N SER A 323 19.19 -8.85 -22.16
CA SER A 323 18.94 -10.25 -21.87
C SER A 323 17.55 -10.67 -22.34
N VAL A 324 16.50 -9.86 -22.13
CA VAL A 324 15.16 -10.14 -22.69
C VAL A 324 15.22 -10.27 -24.21
N GLN A 325 15.89 -9.36 -24.92
CA GLN A 325 16.05 -9.42 -26.39
C GLN A 325 16.88 -10.62 -26.87
N ILE A 326 17.76 -11.18 -26.04
CA ILE A 326 18.47 -12.43 -26.32
C ILE A 326 17.50 -13.62 -26.20
N TYR A 327 16.64 -13.67 -25.18
CA TYR A 327 15.65 -14.75 -25.04
C TYR A 327 14.57 -14.69 -26.13
N VAL A 328 14.08 -13.51 -26.50
CA VAL A 328 13.24 -13.34 -27.70
C VAL A 328 13.97 -13.82 -28.96
N GLY A 329 15.29 -13.61 -29.04
CA GLY A 329 16.13 -14.13 -30.13
C GLY A 329 16.35 -15.65 -30.12
N LYS A 330 16.25 -16.33 -28.95
CA LYS A 330 16.20 -17.81 -28.87
C LYS A 330 14.91 -18.34 -29.54
N VAL A 331 13.80 -17.61 -29.44
CA VAL A 331 12.48 -17.99 -29.98
C VAL A 331 12.26 -17.57 -31.44
N LEU A 332 12.66 -16.35 -31.82
CA LEU A 332 12.30 -15.72 -33.08
C LEU A 332 13.54 -15.54 -33.98
N ASP A 333 13.78 -16.54 -34.84
CA ASP A 333 14.86 -16.58 -35.83
C ASP A 333 14.77 -15.46 -36.89
N LYS A 334 13.54 -15.05 -37.23
CA LYS A 334 13.26 -14.06 -38.27
C LYS A 334 13.21 -12.65 -37.69
N GLU A 335 14.08 -11.79 -38.22
CA GLU A 335 14.13 -10.36 -37.91
C GLU A 335 12.76 -9.67 -37.98
N LYS A 336 11.97 -9.88 -39.04
CA LYS A 336 10.60 -9.32 -39.17
C LYS A 336 9.66 -9.78 -38.03
N LYS A 337 9.80 -11.01 -37.54
CA LYS A 337 9.01 -11.51 -36.39
C LYS A 337 9.48 -10.83 -35.09
N LYS A 338 10.79 -10.72 -34.86
CA LYS A 338 11.38 -10.02 -33.70
C LYS A 338 10.99 -8.53 -33.65
N GLU A 339 11.08 -7.82 -34.78
CA GLU A 339 10.66 -6.41 -34.91
C GLU A 339 9.15 -6.17 -34.69
N ASN A 340 8.33 -7.21 -34.75
CA ASN A 340 6.86 -7.14 -34.57
C ASN A 340 6.36 -8.05 -33.44
N SER A 341 7.19 -8.32 -32.43
CA SER A 341 6.86 -9.19 -31.29
C SER A 341 6.67 -8.43 -29.99
N LEU A 342 5.87 -8.99 -29.08
CA LEU A 342 5.72 -8.51 -27.71
C LEU A 342 6.42 -9.48 -26.76
N ALA A 343 7.41 -9.00 -26.01
CA ALA A 343 7.93 -9.73 -24.86
C ALA A 343 7.10 -9.38 -23.61
N VAL A 344 6.75 -10.38 -22.82
CA VAL A 344 6.05 -10.21 -21.55
C VAL A 344 6.86 -10.93 -20.47
N VAL A 345 7.36 -10.15 -19.51
CA VAL A 345 8.19 -10.63 -18.39
C VAL A 345 7.34 -10.63 -17.14
N ILE A 346 6.96 -11.81 -16.66
CA ILE A 346 6.16 -11.97 -15.44
C ILE A 346 7.09 -12.11 -14.24
N LEU A 347 6.99 -11.24 -13.23
CA LEU A 347 7.85 -11.30 -12.05
C LEU A 347 7.22 -12.19 -10.96
N ASN A 348 8.01 -13.08 -10.35
CA ASN A 348 7.60 -13.95 -9.23
C ASN A 348 7.45 -13.18 -7.90
N THR A 349 6.62 -12.15 -7.88
CA THR A 349 6.30 -11.36 -6.69
C THR A 349 4.87 -10.84 -6.77
N SER A 350 4.25 -10.62 -5.62
CA SER A 350 2.87 -10.14 -5.49
C SER A 350 2.74 -8.61 -5.39
N ALA A 351 3.86 -7.90 -5.50
CA ALA A 351 3.87 -6.44 -5.46
C ALA A 351 3.03 -5.84 -6.62
N TYR A 352 2.18 -4.87 -6.30
CA TYR A 352 1.42 -4.11 -7.30
C TYR A 352 2.36 -3.19 -8.08
N ALA A 353 2.76 -3.62 -9.28
CA ALA A 353 3.66 -2.89 -10.15
C ALA A 353 3.42 -3.23 -11.63
N GLY A 354 3.97 -2.43 -12.52
CA GLY A 354 3.77 -2.53 -13.97
C GLY A 354 4.60 -1.46 -14.68
N THR A 355 5.29 -1.85 -15.76
CA THR A 355 5.95 -0.91 -16.67
C THR A 355 6.22 -1.55 -18.04
N THR A 356 5.91 -0.81 -19.11
CA THR A 356 6.19 -1.23 -20.50
C THR A 356 7.28 -0.39 -21.13
N TYR A 357 8.22 -1.06 -21.80
CA TYR A 357 9.34 -0.48 -22.54
C TYR A 357 9.12 -0.61 -24.04
N TRP A 358 9.30 0.48 -24.79
CA TRP A 358 9.01 0.53 -26.23
C TRP A 358 9.88 1.55 -26.98
N GLY A 359 9.56 1.83 -28.24
CA GLY A 359 10.27 2.83 -29.05
C GLY A 359 11.65 2.38 -29.53
N TYR A 360 11.86 1.07 -29.62
CA TYR A 360 13.08 0.47 -30.15
C TYR A 360 13.24 0.74 -31.65
N GLN A 361 14.48 0.69 -32.14
CA GLN A 361 14.85 0.96 -33.52
C GLN A 361 15.48 -0.26 -34.20
N GLY A 362 14.93 -0.66 -35.34
CA GLY A 362 15.53 -1.67 -36.23
C GLY A 362 16.76 -1.16 -36.98
N LYS A 363 17.39 -2.00 -37.83
CA LYS A 363 18.67 -1.69 -38.52
C LYS A 363 18.71 -0.34 -39.25
N ASN A 364 17.56 0.12 -39.75
CA ASN A 364 17.41 1.36 -40.53
C ASN A 364 17.14 2.62 -39.66
N ASN A 365 17.30 2.54 -38.34
CA ASN A 365 16.87 3.55 -37.35
C ASN A 365 15.36 3.88 -37.39
N LYS A 366 14.55 3.05 -38.08
CA LYS A 366 13.09 3.14 -38.03
C LYS A 366 12.61 2.55 -36.71
N LEU A 367 11.56 3.14 -36.15
CA LEU A 367 10.82 2.54 -35.03
C LEU A 367 10.25 1.19 -35.47
N VAL A 368 10.28 0.23 -34.55
CA VAL A 368 9.72 -1.11 -34.72
C VAL A 368 8.65 -1.35 -33.66
N GLU A 369 7.78 -2.32 -33.90
CA GLU A 369 6.65 -2.61 -33.01
C GLU A 369 7.05 -3.46 -31.78
N PHE A 370 8.32 -3.83 -31.65
CA PHE A 370 8.85 -4.50 -30.46
C PHE A 370 8.58 -3.73 -29.15
N ALA A 371 8.23 -4.46 -28.10
CA ALA A 371 8.09 -3.96 -26.73
C ALA A 371 8.40 -5.04 -25.70
N ILE A 372 8.72 -4.62 -24.48
CA ILE A 372 8.85 -5.47 -23.30
C ILE A 372 7.89 -4.95 -22.24
N ALA A 373 6.90 -5.75 -21.84
CA ALA A 373 6.01 -5.43 -20.72
C ALA A 373 6.45 -6.22 -19.48
N TYR A 374 6.75 -5.52 -18.39
CA TYR A 374 7.09 -6.12 -17.09
C TYR A 374 5.87 -6.03 -16.16
N CYS A 375 5.41 -7.17 -15.62
CA CYS A 375 4.24 -7.22 -14.72
C CYS A 375 4.40 -8.35 -13.68
N PRO A 376 4.26 -8.11 -12.36
CA PRO A 376 4.33 -9.18 -11.36
C PRO A 376 3.04 -10.01 -11.29
N VAL A 377 3.06 -11.13 -10.57
CA VAL A 377 1.84 -11.89 -10.23
C VAL A 377 1.11 -11.20 -9.06
N ILE A 378 0.59 -10.00 -9.34
CA ILE A 378 0.01 -9.05 -8.35
C ILE A 378 -1.00 -9.75 -7.43
N ASP A 379 -0.80 -9.62 -6.11
CA ASP A 379 -1.49 -10.34 -5.03
C ASP A 379 -1.33 -11.87 -5.08
N ASN A 380 -1.91 -12.49 -6.10
CA ASN A 380 -1.96 -13.92 -6.38
C ASN A 380 -2.40 -14.19 -7.85
N LEU A 381 -2.26 -15.44 -8.29
CA LEU A 381 -2.48 -15.87 -9.69
C LEU A 381 -3.90 -15.60 -10.23
N ASP A 382 -4.92 -15.58 -9.37
CA ASP A 382 -6.32 -15.33 -9.74
C ASP A 382 -6.79 -13.90 -9.40
N SER A 383 -5.89 -12.98 -9.05
CA SER A 383 -6.24 -11.57 -8.82
C SER A 383 -6.69 -10.87 -10.11
N GLU A 384 -7.80 -10.15 -10.03
CA GLU A 384 -8.20 -9.20 -11.08
C GLU A 384 -7.15 -8.10 -11.27
N HIS A 385 -6.42 -7.69 -10.22
CA HIS A 385 -5.37 -6.68 -10.37
C HIS A 385 -4.19 -7.18 -11.21
N PHE A 386 -3.82 -8.45 -11.11
CA PHE A 386 -2.83 -9.06 -12.01
C PHE A 386 -3.31 -9.00 -13.47
N ARG A 387 -4.57 -9.40 -13.73
CA ARG A 387 -5.15 -9.33 -15.09
C ARG A 387 -5.22 -7.88 -15.62
N GLN A 388 -5.74 -6.95 -14.82
CA GLN A 388 -5.94 -5.55 -15.17
C GLN A 388 -4.61 -4.87 -15.56
N VAL A 389 -3.58 -4.98 -14.71
CA VAL A 389 -2.28 -4.38 -14.99
C VAL A 389 -1.56 -5.10 -16.14
N LEU A 390 -1.63 -6.43 -16.22
CA LEU A 390 -1.05 -7.18 -17.34
C LEU A 390 -1.65 -6.76 -18.69
N VAL A 391 -2.97 -6.55 -18.77
CA VAL A 391 -3.63 -6.08 -20.00
C VAL A 391 -3.30 -4.61 -20.29
N HIS A 392 -3.30 -3.73 -19.29
CA HIS A 392 -2.90 -2.32 -19.44
C HIS A 392 -1.48 -2.19 -20.01
N GLU A 393 -0.53 -2.91 -19.41
CA GLU A 393 0.88 -2.92 -19.83
C GLU A 393 1.08 -3.63 -21.17
N ALA A 394 0.82 -4.94 -21.24
CA ALA A 394 1.21 -5.75 -22.38
C ALA A 394 0.33 -5.53 -23.61
N ILE A 395 -0.99 -5.39 -23.43
CA ILE A 395 -1.91 -5.13 -24.55
C ILE A 395 -2.03 -3.64 -24.83
N GLY A 396 -2.27 -2.80 -23.82
CA GLY A 396 -2.48 -1.36 -23.98
C GLY A 396 -1.22 -0.65 -24.50
N HIS A 397 -0.16 -0.62 -23.71
CA HIS A 397 1.11 -0.04 -24.15
C HIS A 397 1.84 -0.96 -25.14
N GLY A 398 2.07 -2.22 -24.78
CA GLY A 398 2.97 -3.13 -25.47
C GLY A 398 2.57 -3.40 -26.92
N LEU A 399 1.36 -3.89 -27.15
CA LEU A 399 0.81 -4.14 -28.48
C LEU A 399 0.17 -2.88 -29.10
N GLY A 400 -0.78 -2.27 -28.40
CA GLY A 400 -1.64 -1.19 -28.91
C GLY A 400 -0.91 0.13 -29.14
N LYS A 401 0.25 0.33 -28.49
CA LYS A 401 1.00 1.57 -28.45
C LYS A 401 0.14 2.75 -27.96
N LEU A 402 -0.63 2.54 -26.89
CA LEU A 402 -1.53 3.54 -26.28
C LEU A 402 -0.84 4.35 -25.17
N GLU A 403 -1.22 5.60 -24.98
CA GLU A 403 -0.74 6.47 -23.88
C GLU A 403 -1.69 6.40 -22.67
N ASP A 404 -1.20 6.78 -21.49
CA ASP A 404 -2.01 6.91 -20.28
C ASP A 404 -3.14 7.93 -20.42
N GLU A 405 -4.34 7.58 -19.95
CA GLU A 405 -5.50 8.46 -19.89
C GLU A 405 -5.77 8.99 -18.47
N TYR A 406 -5.16 8.39 -17.44
CA TYR A 406 -5.26 8.85 -16.05
C TYR A 406 -4.48 10.15 -15.79
N VAL A 407 -4.70 10.75 -14.60
CA VAL A 407 -4.12 12.03 -14.17
C VAL A 407 -3.73 12.02 -12.71
N TYR A 408 -2.67 12.76 -12.35
CA TYR A 408 -2.31 13.05 -10.96
C TYR A 408 -2.62 14.51 -10.62
N SER A 409 -3.34 14.73 -9.52
CA SER A 409 -3.90 16.04 -9.16
C SER A 409 -2.90 17.06 -8.61
N ASP A 410 -1.69 16.60 -8.26
CA ASP A 410 -0.53 17.42 -7.88
C ASP A 410 0.19 18.02 -9.10
N LYS A 411 0.06 17.40 -10.29
CA LYS A 411 0.70 17.88 -11.52
C LYS A 411 -0.01 19.11 -12.08
N GLY A 412 0.78 20.00 -12.67
CA GLY A 412 0.29 21.13 -13.47
C GLY A 412 -0.17 20.73 -14.87
N SER A 413 -0.26 21.70 -15.77
CA SER A 413 -0.49 21.42 -17.20
C SER A 413 0.69 20.67 -17.83
N ILE A 414 0.41 19.85 -18.84
CA ILE A 414 1.45 19.20 -19.65
C ILE A 414 2.37 20.24 -20.31
N SER A 415 3.67 19.93 -20.41
CA SER A 415 4.66 20.83 -21.02
C SER A 415 4.68 20.73 -22.55
N THR A 416 5.04 21.82 -23.23
CA THR A 416 5.23 21.85 -24.70
C THR A 416 6.23 20.80 -25.20
N LEU A 417 7.23 20.44 -24.38
CA LEU A 417 8.22 19.42 -24.72
C LEU A 417 7.60 18.01 -24.72
N GLU A 418 6.75 17.69 -23.75
CA GLU A 418 6.01 16.43 -23.71
C GLU A 418 5.00 16.33 -24.85
N ILE A 419 4.27 17.42 -25.16
CA ILE A 419 3.40 17.51 -26.34
C ILE A 419 4.19 17.21 -27.63
N GLN A 420 5.40 17.75 -27.78
CA GLN A 420 6.24 17.51 -28.96
C GLN A 420 6.74 16.06 -29.03
N ARG A 421 7.09 15.44 -27.90
CA ARG A 421 7.49 14.02 -27.82
C ARG A 421 6.33 13.10 -28.23
N ILE A 422 5.15 13.31 -27.66
CA ILE A 422 3.96 12.51 -27.96
C ILE A 422 3.53 12.69 -29.42
N ARG A 423 3.53 13.93 -29.95
CA ARG A 423 3.26 14.17 -31.38
C ARG A 423 4.24 13.49 -32.34
N THR A 424 5.48 13.26 -31.93
CA THR A 424 6.46 12.49 -32.72
C THR A 424 6.06 11.01 -32.81
N MET A 425 5.51 10.44 -31.74
CA MET A 425 4.96 9.08 -31.74
C MET A 425 3.61 9.00 -32.48
N GLN A 426 2.77 10.02 -32.36
CA GLN A 426 1.51 10.13 -33.12
C GLN A 426 1.71 10.22 -34.64
N ALA A 427 2.81 10.81 -35.10
CA ALA A 427 3.19 10.79 -36.51
C ALA A 427 3.53 9.37 -37.04
N ASN A 428 3.73 8.39 -36.16
CA ASN A 428 3.92 6.97 -36.48
C ASN A 428 2.64 6.14 -36.23
N GLY A 429 1.50 6.78 -35.93
CA GLY A 429 0.22 6.10 -35.65
C GLY A 429 0.13 5.47 -34.26
N TRP A 430 1.03 5.83 -33.33
CA TRP A 430 0.97 5.43 -31.92
C TRP A 430 0.27 6.53 -31.08
N LEU A 431 -0.10 6.26 -29.83
CA LEU A 431 -0.68 7.22 -28.88
C LEU A 431 -1.92 7.97 -29.43
N GLN A 432 -2.76 7.26 -30.19
CA GLN A 432 -3.94 7.83 -30.87
C GLN A 432 -5.16 8.00 -29.95
N ASN A 433 -5.07 7.52 -28.71
CA ASN A 433 -6.09 7.64 -27.67
C ASN A 433 -5.95 8.92 -26.82
N VAL A 434 -4.99 9.80 -27.13
CA VAL A 434 -4.81 11.10 -26.46
C VAL A 434 -4.59 12.23 -27.48
N ASP A 435 -4.93 13.47 -27.13
CA ASP A 435 -4.66 14.65 -27.96
C ASP A 435 -4.43 15.91 -27.11
N PHE A 436 -4.05 17.00 -27.77
CA PHE A 436 -3.74 18.32 -27.21
C PHE A 436 -4.61 19.42 -27.82
N THR A 437 -5.79 19.05 -28.34
CA THR A 437 -6.84 19.97 -28.83
C THR A 437 -8.17 19.66 -28.14
N ALA A 438 -8.89 20.71 -27.75
CA ALA A 438 -10.24 20.59 -27.18
C ALA A 438 -11.34 20.49 -28.25
N SER A 439 -11.00 20.63 -29.54
CA SER A 439 -11.99 20.72 -30.61
C SER A 439 -12.43 19.34 -31.10
N LYS A 440 -13.73 19.05 -30.98
CA LYS A 440 -14.36 17.82 -31.47
C LYS A 440 -14.13 17.57 -32.97
N ASP A 441 -13.92 18.62 -33.75
CA ASP A 441 -13.72 18.55 -35.20
C ASP A 441 -12.28 18.19 -35.59
N THR A 442 -11.32 18.24 -34.65
CA THR A 442 -9.89 18.08 -34.94
C THR A 442 -9.14 17.09 -34.03
N VAL A 443 -9.78 16.53 -33.01
CA VAL A 443 -9.16 15.46 -32.20
C VAL A 443 -8.89 14.21 -33.06
N LEU A 444 -7.85 13.44 -32.74
CA LEU A 444 -7.51 12.20 -33.47
C LEU A 444 -8.67 11.20 -33.63
N TRP A 445 -9.67 11.23 -32.73
CA TRP A 445 -10.88 10.40 -32.78
C TRP A 445 -12.15 11.13 -33.28
N ALA A 446 -12.03 12.28 -33.95
CA ALA A 446 -13.18 13.08 -34.41
C ALA A 446 -14.21 12.32 -35.26
N SER A 447 -13.78 11.28 -36.01
CA SER A 447 -14.69 10.39 -36.75
C SER A 447 -15.69 9.68 -35.83
N PHE A 448 -15.26 9.19 -34.67
CA PHE A 448 -16.13 8.54 -33.70
C PHE A 448 -17.15 9.48 -33.08
N LEU A 449 -16.81 10.77 -32.95
CA LEU A 449 -17.70 11.80 -32.38
C LEU A 449 -18.85 12.19 -33.33
N THR A 450 -18.77 11.77 -34.61
CA THR A 450 -19.76 12.05 -35.65
C THR A 450 -20.43 10.78 -36.21
N ASP A 451 -19.86 9.60 -35.92
CA ASP A 451 -20.42 8.30 -36.30
C ASP A 451 -21.53 7.85 -35.33
N SER A 452 -22.77 7.84 -35.80
CA SER A 452 -23.94 7.45 -35.00
C SER A 452 -23.90 6.01 -34.47
N ARG A 453 -23.03 5.15 -35.01
CA ARG A 453 -22.78 3.79 -34.48
C ARG A 453 -22.10 3.81 -33.12
N TYR A 454 -21.42 4.91 -32.75
CA TYR A 454 -20.67 5.06 -31.49
C TYR A 454 -21.32 5.99 -30.47
N GLN A 455 -22.47 6.60 -30.80
CA GLN A 455 -23.18 7.55 -29.92
C GLN A 455 -23.52 7.01 -28.51
N ASN A 456 -23.62 5.68 -28.36
CA ASN A 456 -23.92 5.01 -27.10
C ASN A 456 -22.69 4.76 -26.19
N GLU A 457 -21.46 4.93 -26.70
CA GLU A 457 -20.22 4.77 -25.92
C GLU A 457 -19.79 6.07 -25.24
N HIS A 458 -20.64 7.10 -25.25
CA HIS A 458 -20.44 8.39 -24.57
C HIS A 458 -19.10 9.08 -24.87
N LEU A 459 -18.58 8.90 -26.09
CA LEU A 459 -17.31 9.48 -26.52
C LEU A 459 -17.39 11.02 -26.59
N GLY A 460 -16.30 11.67 -26.19
CA GLY A 460 -16.20 13.10 -26.01
C GLY A 460 -14.77 13.61 -26.16
N VAL A 461 -14.46 14.74 -25.51
CA VAL A 461 -13.11 15.32 -25.45
C VAL A 461 -12.91 15.78 -24.01
N TYR A 462 -12.41 14.86 -23.18
CA TYR A 462 -12.32 15.04 -21.73
C TYR A 462 -10.94 15.54 -21.37
N GLU A 463 -10.82 16.69 -20.70
CA GLU A 463 -9.52 17.19 -20.25
C GLU A 463 -8.96 16.27 -19.14
N GLY A 464 -7.65 16.06 -19.19
CA GLY A 464 -6.91 15.12 -18.36
C GLY A 464 -6.49 13.88 -19.15
N ALA A 465 -5.19 13.76 -19.40
CA ALA A 465 -4.53 12.61 -20.02
C ALA A 465 -3.00 12.72 -19.87
N CYS A 466 -2.25 11.68 -20.27
CA CYS A 466 -0.78 11.61 -20.21
C CYS A 466 -0.23 11.84 -18.79
N THR A 467 -0.99 11.49 -17.75
CA THR A 467 -0.78 11.80 -16.32
C THR A 467 -1.00 13.26 -15.89
N TYR A 468 -1.31 14.19 -16.81
CA TYR A 468 -1.49 15.61 -16.51
C TYR A 468 -2.97 16.01 -16.49
N PRO A 469 -3.46 16.73 -15.45
CA PRO A 469 -4.86 17.12 -15.34
C PRO A 469 -5.27 18.27 -16.28
N LYS A 470 -4.35 18.86 -17.05
CA LYS A 470 -4.62 19.99 -17.96
C LYS A 470 -3.78 19.97 -19.23
N GLY A 471 -4.36 20.40 -20.34
CA GLY A 471 -3.72 20.60 -21.64
C GLY A 471 -3.55 19.33 -22.51
N ALA A 472 -3.97 18.17 -22.00
CA ALA A 472 -4.10 16.92 -22.74
C ALA A 472 -5.52 16.36 -22.54
N TYR A 473 -6.01 15.58 -23.50
CA TYR A 473 -7.40 15.13 -23.58
C TYR A 473 -7.49 13.64 -23.92
N ARG A 474 -8.54 12.98 -23.43
CA ARG A 474 -8.91 11.56 -23.67
C ARG A 474 -10.32 11.43 -24.27
N PRO A 475 -10.67 10.30 -24.92
CA PRO A 475 -11.94 10.14 -25.65
C PRO A 475 -13.15 9.75 -24.78
N SER A 476 -12.94 9.19 -23.59
CA SER A 476 -14.00 8.73 -22.69
C SER A 476 -13.73 9.17 -21.24
N GLU A 477 -14.74 9.14 -20.36
CA GLU A 477 -14.49 9.44 -18.93
C GLU A 477 -13.49 8.45 -18.32
N ASP A 478 -13.66 7.16 -18.62
CA ASP A 478 -12.82 6.05 -18.17
C ASP A 478 -12.51 5.07 -19.32
N SER A 479 -11.48 4.23 -19.15
CA SER A 479 -11.06 3.18 -20.06
C SER A 479 -10.02 2.25 -19.40
N MET A 480 -9.64 1.16 -20.08
CA MET A 480 -8.47 0.36 -19.71
C MET A 480 -7.18 1.19 -19.55
N MET A 481 -7.03 2.32 -20.25
CA MET A 481 -5.87 3.21 -20.13
C MET A 481 -6.02 4.30 -19.04
N ASN A 482 -7.16 4.37 -18.36
CA ASN A 482 -7.40 5.29 -17.24
C ASN A 482 -7.46 4.53 -15.91
N SER A 483 -8.60 3.90 -15.55
CA SER A 483 -8.70 3.15 -14.29
C SER A 483 -8.19 1.72 -14.36
N ASN A 484 -7.92 1.17 -15.54
CA ASN A 484 -7.68 -0.26 -15.84
C ASN A 484 -8.81 -1.25 -15.44
N THR A 485 -9.88 -0.79 -14.77
CA THR A 485 -10.99 -1.64 -14.30
C THR A 485 -12.08 -1.88 -15.34
N CYS A 486 -11.98 -1.29 -16.53
CA CYS A 486 -12.96 -1.42 -17.61
C CYS A 486 -12.30 -1.54 -18.99
N ALA A 487 -13.09 -1.90 -20.01
CA ALA A 487 -12.60 -2.20 -21.36
C ALA A 487 -11.93 -1.02 -22.09
N PHE A 488 -11.24 -1.31 -23.19
CA PHE A 488 -10.68 -0.29 -24.09
C PHE A 488 -11.80 0.55 -24.75
N ASN A 489 -11.62 1.87 -24.77
CA ASN A 489 -12.47 2.81 -25.52
C ASN A 489 -12.32 2.61 -27.04
N ALA A 490 -13.31 3.04 -27.83
CA ALA A 490 -13.34 2.74 -29.27
C ALA A 490 -12.08 3.21 -30.06
N PRO A 491 -11.44 4.37 -29.78
CA PRO A 491 -10.16 4.75 -30.40
C PRO A 491 -9.00 3.80 -30.04
N SER A 492 -8.96 3.32 -28.80
CA SER A 492 -7.99 2.30 -28.35
C SER A 492 -8.24 0.95 -29.04
N ARG A 493 -9.51 0.51 -29.13
CA ARG A 493 -9.89 -0.72 -29.85
C ARG A 493 -9.52 -0.64 -31.33
N LYS A 494 -9.69 0.51 -31.98
CA LYS A 494 -9.24 0.75 -33.35
C LYS A 494 -7.73 0.64 -33.50
N SER A 495 -6.95 1.22 -32.59
CA SER A 495 -5.48 1.13 -32.65
C SER A 495 -4.99 -0.31 -32.48
N LEU A 496 -5.61 -1.07 -31.57
CA LEU A 496 -5.35 -2.50 -31.38
C LEU A 496 -5.74 -3.34 -32.61
N TYR A 497 -6.95 -3.15 -33.14
CA TYR A 497 -7.41 -3.84 -34.35
C TYR A 497 -6.52 -3.52 -35.57
N GLU A 498 -6.16 -2.25 -35.77
CA GLU A 498 -5.24 -1.86 -36.85
C GLU A 498 -3.86 -2.50 -36.69
N LYS A 499 -3.33 -2.58 -35.47
CA LYS A 499 -2.05 -3.25 -35.19
C LYS A 499 -2.11 -4.72 -35.61
N VAL A 500 -3.15 -5.42 -35.18
CA VAL A 500 -3.34 -6.85 -35.47
C VAL A 500 -3.56 -7.10 -36.96
N MET A 501 -4.37 -6.29 -37.64
CA MET A 501 -4.56 -6.43 -39.08
C MET A 501 -3.26 -6.14 -39.84
N LYS A 502 -2.55 -5.03 -39.54
CA LYS A 502 -1.32 -4.64 -40.24
C LYS A 502 -0.21 -5.69 -40.11
N ILE A 503 0.04 -6.20 -38.90
CA ILE A 503 1.08 -7.21 -38.66
C ILE A 503 0.60 -8.60 -39.08
N GLY A 504 -0.60 -9.00 -38.66
CA GLY A 504 -1.13 -10.35 -38.84
C GLY A 504 -1.56 -10.66 -40.27
N MET A 505 -2.07 -9.68 -41.03
CA MET A 505 -2.46 -9.85 -42.45
C MET A 505 -1.43 -9.27 -43.44
N ASP A 506 -0.30 -8.76 -42.95
CA ASP A 506 0.75 -8.06 -43.72
C ASP A 506 0.23 -6.95 -44.65
N THR A 507 -0.80 -6.21 -44.19
CA THR A 507 -1.45 -5.13 -44.97
C THR A 507 -0.93 -3.75 -44.58
N GLU A 508 -0.64 -2.91 -45.58
CA GLU A 508 -0.27 -1.50 -45.36
C GLU A 508 -1.46 -0.63 -44.90
N GLN A 509 -2.69 -1.04 -45.23
CA GLN A 509 -3.91 -0.27 -44.95
C GLN A 509 -5.03 -1.14 -44.36
N VAL A 510 -5.83 -0.51 -43.51
CA VAL A 510 -6.99 -1.10 -42.82
C VAL A 510 -8.10 -0.07 -42.94
N LEU A 511 -9.27 -0.44 -43.48
CA LEU A 511 -10.35 0.52 -43.66
C LEU A 511 -11.08 0.74 -42.34
N TYR A 512 -11.53 1.98 -42.10
CA TYR A 512 -12.35 2.30 -40.94
C TYR A 512 -13.61 1.44 -40.89
N GLU A 513 -14.27 1.21 -42.04
CA GLU A 513 -15.48 0.39 -42.11
C GLU A 513 -15.24 -1.10 -41.81
N ASP A 514 -14.04 -1.64 -42.09
CA ASP A 514 -13.68 -3.01 -41.70
C ASP A 514 -13.58 -3.11 -40.18
N PHE A 515 -12.88 -2.14 -39.57
CA PHE A 515 -12.80 -1.99 -38.12
C PHE A 515 -14.20 -1.83 -37.50
N VAL A 516 -15.06 -0.92 -37.99
CA VAL A 516 -16.38 -0.73 -37.41
C VAL A 516 -17.26 -1.97 -37.60
N THR A 517 -17.16 -2.68 -38.72
CA THR A 517 -17.89 -3.94 -38.94
C THR A 517 -17.47 -5.01 -37.93
N PHE A 518 -16.16 -5.13 -37.64
CA PHE A 518 -15.65 -6.00 -36.58
C PHE A 518 -16.09 -5.54 -35.18
N ASP A 519 -15.86 -4.27 -34.85
CA ASP A 519 -16.04 -3.72 -33.50
C ASP A 519 -17.51 -3.74 -33.07
N LYS A 520 -18.45 -3.41 -33.96
CA LYS A 520 -19.89 -3.49 -33.67
C LYS A 520 -20.40 -4.93 -33.51
N ALA A 521 -19.64 -5.95 -33.92
CA ALA A 521 -19.95 -7.36 -33.69
C ALA A 521 -19.33 -7.90 -32.37
N HIS A 522 -18.29 -7.24 -31.85
CA HIS A 522 -17.52 -7.67 -30.66
C HIS A 522 -17.38 -6.53 -29.64
N LEU A 523 -18.47 -5.77 -29.42
CA LEU A 523 -18.48 -4.71 -28.40
C LEU A 523 -18.28 -5.33 -27.00
N PRO A 524 -17.49 -4.69 -26.12
CA PRO A 524 -17.43 -5.06 -24.71
C PRO A 524 -18.83 -5.04 -24.06
N GLU A 525 -19.07 -5.96 -23.12
CA GLU A 525 -20.27 -5.90 -22.27
C GLU A 525 -20.22 -4.62 -21.43
N MET A 526 -21.08 -3.64 -21.73
CA MET A 526 -21.04 -2.35 -21.05
C MET A 526 -21.48 -2.49 -19.59
N LEU A 527 -20.52 -2.43 -18.67
CA LEU A 527 -20.80 -2.26 -17.24
C LEU A 527 -21.60 -0.95 -17.03
N PRO A 528 -22.66 -0.96 -16.19
CA PRO A 528 -23.52 0.20 -16.01
C PRO A 528 -22.76 1.44 -15.52
N VAL A 529 -23.16 2.63 -16.00
CA VAL A 529 -22.49 3.91 -15.69
C VAL A 529 -22.37 4.20 -14.18
N ALA A 530 -23.19 3.56 -13.35
CA ALA A 530 -23.14 3.65 -11.89
C ALA A 530 -21.95 2.93 -11.22
N SER A 531 -21.22 2.03 -11.91
CA SER A 531 -20.08 1.30 -11.33
C SER A 531 -18.71 1.96 -11.55
N TYR A 532 -18.61 3.02 -12.36
CA TYR A 532 -17.38 3.81 -12.53
C TYR A 532 -17.13 4.78 -11.34
N THR A 533 -17.36 4.32 -10.11
CA THR A 533 -16.76 4.94 -8.92
C THR A 533 -15.25 4.86 -9.06
N ARG A 534 -14.56 6.02 -9.10
CA ARG A 534 -13.11 6.12 -9.38
C ARG A 534 -12.26 5.09 -8.65
N ALA A 535 -11.96 3.98 -9.31
CA ALA A 535 -10.93 3.03 -8.92
C ALA A 535 -9.54 3.54 -9.32
N ALA A 536 -9.25 4.81 -9.00
CA ALA A 536 -7.87 5.20 -8.77
C ALA A 536 -7.46 4.48 -7.48
N CYS A 537 -6.90 3.27 -7.61
CA CYS A 537 -6.55 2.42 -6.48
C CYS A 537 -5.67 3.22 -5.51
N SER A 538 -6.02 3.21 -4.23
CA SER A 538 -5.71 4.32 -3.32
C SER A 538 -4.21 4.50 -3.10
N GLY A 539 -3.61 5.48 -3.80
CA GLY A 539 -2.30 6.06 -3.47
C GLY A 539 -1.06 5.47 -4.16
N GLN A 540 -1.21 4.60 -5.17
CA GLN A 540 -0.08 4.19 -6.02
C GLN A 540 -0.07 4.93 -7.35
N SER A 541 1.10 5.38 -7.78
CA SER A 541 1.30 6.04 -9.07
C SER A 541 1.86 5.06 -10.09
N PHE A 542 1.02 4.63 -11.04
CA PHE A 542 1.45 4.00 -12.28
C PHE A 542 2.55 4.82 -12.99
N ALA A 543 3.61 4.12 -13.38
CA ALA A 543 4.71 4.64 -14.18
C ALA A 543 4.31 4.68 -15.66
N ARG A 544 4.49 5.83 -16.31
CA ARG A 544 4.28 5.96 -17.76
C ARG A 544 5.17 4.99 -18.55
N PRO A 545 4.72 4.50 -19.71
CA PRO A 545 5.51 3.61 -20.56
C PRO A 545 6.85 4.26 -20.98
N VAL A 546 7.93 3.50 -20.84
CA VAL A 546 9.31 3.96 -20.98
C VAL A 546 9.71 3.98 -22.45
N TRP A 547 9.89 5.19 -22.98
CA TRP A 547 10.54 5.41 -24.27
C TRP A 547 12.03 5.10 -24.19
N THR A 548 12.47 4.03 -24.86
CA THR A 548 13.90 3.65 -24.89
C THR A 548 14.69 4.43 -25.94
N GLY A 549 14.13 4.61 -27.14
CA GLY A 549 14.86 5.12 -28.32
C GLY A 549 16.08 4.29 -28.72
N SER A 550 16.24 3.10 -28.15
CA SER A 550 17.43 2.25 -28.29
C SER A 550 17.34 1.35 -29.51
N ARG A 551 18.47 0.81 -29.98
CA ARG A 551 18.44 -0.18 -31.06
C ARG A 551 17.94 -1.52 -30.53
N LEU A 552 17.15 -2.20 -31.36
CA LEU A 552 16.85 -3.61 -31.18
C LEU A 552 18.14 -4.41 -31.40
N SER A 553 18.45 -5.30 -30.46
CA SER A 553 19.53 -6.29 -30.59
C SER A 553 19.07 -7.37 -31.55
N HIS A 554 19.84 -7.60 -32.62
CA HIS A 554 19.54 -8.64 -33.62
C HIS A 554 20.22 -9.94 -33.22
#